data_AF-A0A2N3GZJ2-F1
#
_entry.id   AF-A0A2N3GZJ2-F1
#
_cell.length_a   1.000
_cell.length_b   1.000
_cell.length_c   1.000
_cell.angle_alpha   90.00
_cell.angle_beta   90.00
_cell.angle_gamma   90.00
#
_symmetry.space_group_name_H-M   'P 1'
#
loop_
_entity.id
_entity.type
_entity.pdbx_description
1 polymer ?
#
loop_
_entity_poly.entity_id
_entity_poly.type
_entity_poly.pdbx_seq_one_letter_code
_entity_poly.pdbx_strand_id
1 'polypeptide(L)'
;MELMSKVCKSEEMNFERLAARIFVAAGGLFWVAAVLGMDLGYRDKGIFGAAQSALIPLAIAAIALGIGWFYENLAAVLLLAGVAGAVVWGVVTGWEAGVWWVMAGVLIGPMAISALLFFLAARMQRICELKD
;
A
#
# COMPACT_ATOMS: atom_id res chain seq x y z
N MET A 1 -1.03 -27.27 -25.05
CA MET A 1 -0.02 -26.23 -24.72
C MET A 1 -0.41 -24.84 -25.27
N GLU A 2 -1.13 -24.72 -26.40
CA GLU A 2 -1.63 -23.42 -26.90
C GLU A 2 -2.66 -22.71 -26.01
N LEU A 3 -3.42 -23.45 -25.19
CA LEU A 3 -4.35 -22.85 -24.22
C LEU A 3 -3.62 -22.13 -23.09
N MET A 4 -2.46 -22.62 -22.64
CA MET A 4 -1.66 -22.01 -21.56
C MET A 4 -0.90 -20.77 -22.05
N SER A 5 -0.47 -20.74 -23.32
CA SER A 5 0.13 -19.54 -23.92
C SER A 5 -0.86 -18.40 -24.18
N LYS A 6 -2.17 -18.69 -24.25
CA LYS A 6 -3.23 -17.65 -24.30
C LYS A 6 -3.57 -17.05 -22.93
N VAL A 7 -3.21 -17.72 -21.83
CA VAL A 7 -3.61 -17.31 -20.47
C VAL A 7 -2.51 -16.49 -19.78
N CYS A 8 -1.23 -16.77 -20.05
CA CYS A 8 -0.14 -15.97 -19.52
C CYS A 8 -0.04 -14.62 -20.25
N LYS A 9 -0.53 -13.56 -19.60
CA LYS A 9 -0.51 -12.18 -20.12
C LYS A 9 0.50 -11.35 -19.32
N SER A 10 1.75 -11.37 -19.76
CA SER A 10 2.87 -10.68 -19.07
C SER A 10 2.68 -9.17 -18.99
N GLU A 11 2.03 -8.54 -19.97
CA GLU A 11 1.75 -7.11 -19.96
C GLU A 11 0.79 -6.72 -18.83
N GLU A 12 -0.28 -7.48 -18.62
CA GLU A 12 -1.25 -7.25 -17.53
C GLU A 12 -0.57 -7.41 -16.17
N MET A 13 0.27 -8.45 -15.99
CA MET A 13 1.04 -8.65 -14.76
C MET A 13 1.98 -7.46 -14.46
N ASN A 14 2.69 -6.96 -15.48
CA ASN A 14 3.58 -5.81 -15.31
C ASN A 14 2.82 -4.53 -14.98
N PHE A 15 1.64 -4.34 -15.58
CA PHE A 15 0.76 -3.22 -15.24
C PHE A 15 0.27 -3.30 -13.80
N GLU A 16 -0.20 -4.46 -13.34
CA GLU A 16 -0.65 -4.69 -11.96
C GLU A 16 0.46 -4.36 -10.95
N ARG A 17 1.69 -4.83 -11.21
CA ARG A 17 2.88 -4.52 -10.40
C ARG A 17 3.16 -3.04 -10.33
N LEU A 18 3.19 -2.38 -11.48
CA LEU A 18 3.51 -0.96 -11.55
C LEU A 18 2.44 -0.12 -10.85
N ALA A 19 1.17 -0.41 -11.11
CA ALA A 19 0.04 0.26 -10.47
C ALA A 19 0.08 0.08 -8.94
N ALA A 20 0.30 -1.14 -8.45
CA ALA A 20 0.41 -1.41 -7.02
C ALA A 20 1.55 -0.59 -6.37
N ARG A 21 2.72 -0.55 -7.00
CA ARG A 21 3.87 0.24 -6.53
C ARG A 21 3.56 1.74 -6.52
N ILE A 22 2.88 2.25 -7.53
CA ILE A 22 2.46 3.66 -7.59
C ILE A 22 1.52 3.98 -6.44
N PHE A 23 0.53 3.15 -6.15
CA PHE A 23 -0.37 3.37 -5.01
C PHE A 23 0.37 3.37 -3.67
N VAL A 24 1.28 2.42 -3.44
CA VAL A 24 2.09 2.39 -2.21
C VAL A 24 2.99 3.63 -2.11
N ALA A 25 3.67 4.03 -3.19
CA ALA A 25 4.53 5.20 -3.20
C ALA A 25 3.74 6.50 -2.98
N ALA A 26 2.64 6.68 -3.70
CA ALA A 26 1.77 7.86 -3.58
C ALA A 26 1.14 7.95 -2.19
N GLY A 27 0.64 6.83 -1.66
CA GLY A 27 0.12 6.77 -0.29
C GLY A 27 1.19 7.07 0.76
N GLY A 28 2.39 6.53 0.61
CA GLY A 28 3.52 6.81 1.48
C GLY A 28 3.89 8.29 1.51
N LEU A 29 4.02 8.91 0.33
CA LEU A 29 4.30 10.35 0.20
C LEU A 29 3.19 11.20 0.80
N PHE A 30 1.93 10.83 0.57
CA PHE A 30 0.79 11.50 1.16
C PHE A 30 0.88 11.50 2.70
N TRP A 31 1.16 10.34 3.31
CA TRP A 31 1.24 10.23 4.77
C TRP A 31 2.45 10.94 5.37
N VAL A 32 3.59 10.98 4.66
CA VAL A 32 4.73 11.82 5.03
C VAL A 32 4.33 13.30 5.05
N ALA A 33 3.68 13.78 3.99
CA ALA A 33 3.20 15.17 3.92
C ALA A 33 2.14 15.47 4.99
N ALA A 34 1.23 14.54 5.26
CA ALA A 34 0.20 14.68 6.28
C ALA A 34 0.79 14.79 7.69
N VAL A 35 1.79 13.96 8.03
CA VAL A 35 2.48 14.04 9.33
C VAL A 35 3.25 15.36 9.47
N LEU A 36 3.95 15.79 8.42
CA LEU A 36 4.64 17.09 8.43
C LEU A 36 3.66 18.25 8.62
N GLY A 37 2.55 18.24 7.87
CA GLY A 37 1.50 19.26 7.99
C GLY A 37 0.86 19.29 9.37
N MET A 38 0.62 18.12 9.97
CA MET A 38 0.11 18.00 11.34
C MET A 38 1.08 18.58 12.36
N ASP A 39 2.35 18.19 12.30
CA ASP A 39 3.34 18.56 13.31
C ASP A 39 3.75 20.03 13.23
N LEU A 40 3.90 20.58 12.02
CA LEU A 40 4.26 21.98 11.80
C LEU A 40 3.07 22.93 11.93
N GLY A 41 1.87 22.48 11.55
CA GLY A 41 0.67 23.33 11.50
C GLY A 41 -0.17 23.33 12.77
N TYR A 42 -0.17 22.23 13.54
CA TYR A 42 -1.08 22.06 14.68
C TYR A 42 -0.40 21.72 16.00
N ARG A 43 0.83 21.17 15.98
CA ARG A 43 1.53 20.72 17.19
C ARG A 43 2.75 21.58 17.54
N ASP A 44 2.96 22.68 16.81
CA ASP A 44 4.06 23.63 16.96
C ASP A 44 5.43 22.97 17.17
N LYS A 45 5.66 21.82 16.52
CA LYS A 45 6.95 21.14 16.59
C LYS A 45 7.95 21.88 15.71
N GLY A 46 9.20 22.00 16.18
CA GLY A 46 10.30 22.44 15.33
C GLY A 46 10.50 21.53 14.11
N ILE A 47 11.07 22.07 13.03
CA ILE A 47 11.28 21.37 11.74
C ILE A 47 11.93 20.00 11.92
N PHE A 48 12.95 19.92 12.78
CA PHE A 48 13.65 18.67 13.05
C PHE A 48 12.76 17.63 13.75
N GLY A 49 11.93 18.05 14.71
CA GLY A 49 10.98 17.18 15.40
C GLY A 49 9.89 16.67 14.45
N ALA A 50 9.37 17.52 13.57
CA ALA A 50 8.40 17.12 12.55
C ALA A 50 9.01 16.12 11.54
N ALA A 51 10.25 16.37 11.11
CA ALA A 51 10.98 15.45 10.23
C ALA A 51 11.16 14.07 10.86
N GLN A 52 11.50 14.00 12.15
CA GLN A 52 11.62 12.73 12.88
C GLN A 52 10.30 11.96 12.92
N SER A 53 9.17 12.62 13.17
CA SER A 53 7.86 11.94 13.12
C SER A 53 7.55 11.40 11.72
N ALA A 54 7.88 12.17 10.68
CA ALA A 54 7.64 11.80 9.29
C ALA A 54 8.53 10.65 8.79
N LEU A 55 9.62 10.31 9.49
CA LEU A 55 10.43 9.14 9.17
C LEU A 55 9.65 7.84 9.34
N ILE A 56 8.64 7.79 10.22
CA ILE A 56 7.84 6.59 10.45
C ILE A 56 7.03 6.21 9.20
N PRO A 57 6.13 7.06 8.67
CA PRO A 57 5.42 6.73 7.44
C PRO A 57 6.36 6.53 6.25
N LEU A 58 7.47 7.28 6.18
CA LEU A 58 8.48 7.08 5.14
C LEU A 58 9.11 5.68 5.20
N ALA A 59 9.51 5.23 6.38
CA ALA A 59 10.12 3.91 6.58
C ALA A 59 9.12 2.79 6.27
N ILE A 60 7.85 2.92 6.72
CA ILE A 60 6.80 1.95 6.42
C ILE A 60 6.58 1.85 4.91
N ALA A 61 6.48 2.98 4.21
CA ALA A 61 6.31 3.01 2.76
C ALA A 61 7.51 2.40 2.01
N ALA A 62 8.74 2.73 2.44
CA ALA A 62 9.96 2.17 1.86
C ALA A 62 10.04 0.65 2.05
N ILE A 63 9.69 0.15 3.23
CA ILE A 63 9.63 -1.29 3.52
C ILE A 63 8.58 -1.96 2.65
N ALA A 64 7.36 -1.39 2.57
CA ALA A 64 6.29 -1.95 1.75
C ALA A 64 6.67 -2.01 0.26
N LEU A 65 7.32 -0.96 -0.27
CA LEU A 65 7.85 -0.95 -1.64
C LEU A 65 8.96 -1.97 -1.85
N GLY A 66 9.90 -2.07 -0.91
CA GLY A 66 10.99 -3.04 -0.96
C GLY A 66 10.47 -4.47 -1.00
N ILE A 67 9.49 -4.79 -0.15
CA ILE A 67 8.83 -6.10 -0.14
C ILE A 67 8.05 -6.31 -1.45
N GLY A 68 7.27 -5.32 -1.90
CA GLY A 68 6.50 -5.39 -3.15
C GLY A 68 7.33 -5.51 -4.42
N TRP A 69 8.65 -5.31 -4.34
CA TRP A 69 9.55 -5.53 -5.48
C TRP A 69 9.88 -7.00 -5.70
N PHE A 70 10.01 -7.78 -4.62
CA PHE A 70 10.52 -9.15 -4.65
C PHE A 70 9.51 -10.20 -4.18
N TYR A 71 8.57 -9.83 -3.31
CA TYR A 71 7.67 -10.76 -2.63
C TYR A 71 6.22 -10.28 -2.70
N GLU A 72 5.59 -10.45 -3.86
CA GLU A 72 4.23 -9.95 -4.14
C GLU A 72 3.16 -10.54 -3.21
N ASN A 73 3.20 -11.86 -2.97
CA ASN A 73 2.27 -12.51 -2.03
C ASN A 73 2.44 -11.96 -0.60
N LEU A 74 3.68 -11.75 -0.16
CA LEU A 74 3.95 -11.20 1.17
C LEU A 74 3.47 -9.75 1.26
N ALA A 75 3.73 -8.94 0.23
CA ALA A 75 3.25 -7.57 0.15
C ALA A 75 1.72 -7.51 0.22
N ALA A 76 1.02 -8.37 -0.54
CA ALA A 76 -0.44 -8.46 -0.50
C ALA A 76 -0.96 -8.79 0.91
N VAL A 77 -0.38 -9.79 1.57
CA VAL A 77 -0.79 -10.19 2.93
C VAL A 77 -0.52 -9.07 3.94
N LEU A 78 0.66 -8.43 3.88
CA LEU A 78 1.01 -7.34 4.80
C LEU A 78 0.12 -6.12 4.60
N LEU A 79 -0.20 -5.76 3.35
CA LEU A 79 -1.09 -4.65 3.05
C LEU A 79 -2.53 -4.95 3.50
N LEU A 80 -3.04 -6.17 3.32
CA LEU A 80 -4.34 -6.58 3.87
C LEU A 80 -4.35 -6.60 5.40
N ALA A 81 -3.27 -7.07 6.03
CA ALA A 81 -3.12 -7.00 7.47
C ALA A 81 -3.12 -5.55 7.96
N GLY A 82 -2.46 -4.65 7.22
CA GLY A 82 -2.53 -3.21 7.45
C GLY A 82 -3.96 -2.67 7.34
N VAL A 83 -4.74 -3.10 6.34
CA VAL A 83 -6.15 -2.70 6.17
C VAL A 83 -6.96 -3.13 7.40
N ALA A 84 -6.84 -4.39 7.80
CA ALA A 84 -7.51 -4.90 9.00
C ALA A 84 -7.09 -4.13 10.25
N GLY A 85 -5.79 -3.86 10.41
CA GLY A 85 -5.25 -3.05 11.50
C GLY A 85 -5.81 -1.64 11.54
N ALA A 86 -5.91 -0.97 10.38
CA ALA A 86 -6.49 0.37 10.28
C ALA A 86 -7.98 0.39 10.64
N VAL A 87 -8.74 -0.62 10.20
CA VAL A 87 -10.16 -0.75 10.57
C VAL A 87 -10.31 -0.99 12.07
N VAL A 88 -9.56 -1.92 12.65
CA VAL A 88 -9.58 -2.18 14.10
C VAL A 88 -9.20 -0.92 14.88
N TRP A 89 -8.15 -0.21 14.44
CA TRP A 89 -7.73 1.04 15.05
C TRP A 89 -8.84 2.10 15.01
N GLY A 90 -9.52 2.26 13.86
CA GLY A 90 -10.63 3.20 13.72
C GLY A 90 -11.83 2.87 14.62
N VAL A 91 -12.14 1.58 14.78
CA VAL A 91 -13.20 1.12 15.70
C VAL A 91 -12.82 1.38 17.16
N VAL A 92 -11.61 1.01 17.56
CA VAL A 92 -11.13 1.17 18.95
C VAL A 92 -11.02 2.64 19.35
N THR A 93 -10.64 3.51 18.42
CA THR A 93 -10.53 4.96 18.67
C THR A 93 -11.82 5.73 18.45
N GLY A 94 -12.89 5.05 18.02
CA GLY A 94 -14.21 5.66 17.85
C GLY A 94 -14.25 6.73 16.76
N TRP A 95 -13.67 6.44 15.59
CA TRP A 95 -13.71 7.37 14.45
C TRP A 95 -15.13 7.79 14.09
N GLU A 96 -15.32 9.10 13.94
CA GLU A 96 -16.55 9.66 13.42
C GLU A 96 -16.74 9.31 11.94
N ALA A 97 -17.97 9.38 11.44
CA ALA A 97 -18.31 9.03 10.06
C ALA A 97 -17.46 9.80 9.02
N GLY A 98 -17.16 11.07 9.28
CA GLY A 98 -16.28 11.87 8.41
C GLY A 98 -14.85 11.34 8.34
N VAL A 99 -14.29 10.92 9.49
CA VAL A 99 -12.94 10.34 9.56
C VAL A 99 -12.91 9.01 8.82
N TRP A 100 -13.95 8.19 8.94
CA TRP A 100 -14.07 6.95 8.17
C TRP A 100 -13.99 7.18 6.66
N TRP A 101 -14.71 8.17 6.12
CA TRP A 101 -14.67 8.49 4.70
C TRP A 101 -13.28 8.94 4.24
N VAL A 102 -12.63 9.79 5.02
CA VAL A 102 -11.27 10.26 4.71
C VAL A 102 -10.28 9.09 4.75
N MET A 103 -10.28 8.30 5.82
CA MET A 103 -9.37 7.17 5.99
C MET A 103 -9.64 6.03 4.99
N ALA A 104 -10.90 5.85 4.57
CA ALA A 104 -11.24 4.96 3.47
C ALA A 104 -10.55 5.39 2.16
N GLY A 105 -10.56 6.68 1.85
CA GLY A 105 -9.95 7.21 0.62
C GLY A 105 -8.43 7.26 0.62
N VAL A 106 -7.81 7.62 1.75
CA VAL A 106 -6.36 7.94 1.79
C VAL A 106 -5.48 6.88 2.46
N LEU A 107 -6.08 5.86 3.08
CA LEU A 107 -5.34 4.79 3.76
C LEU A 107 -5.85 3.41 3.36
N ILE A 108 -7.11 3.10 3.70
CA ILE A 108 -7.66 1.75 3.57
C ILE A 108 -7.82 1.37 2.09
N GLY A 109 -8.46 2.22 1.29
CA GLY A 109 -8.71 1.98 -0.13
C GLY A 109 -7.43 1.74 -0.94
N PRO A 110 -6.47 2.69 -0.94
CA PRO A 110 -5.19 2.50 -1.64
C PRO A 110 -4.43 1.25 -1.21
N MET A 111 -4.43 0.92 0.09
CA MET A 111 -3.78 -0.32 0.59
C MET A 111 -4.51 -1.58 0.12
N ALA A 112 -5.84 -1.60 0.18
CA ALA A 112 -6.65 -2.73 -0.27
C ALA A 112 -6.48 -2.96 -1.78
N ILE A 113 -6.54 -1.89 -2.59
CA ILE A 113 -6.32 -1.96 -4.04
C ILE A 113 -4.91 -2.46 -4.34
N SER A 114 -3.88 -1.91 -3.69
CA SER A 114 -2.49 -2.36 -3.87
C SER A 114 -2.33 -3.83 -3.52
N ALA A 115 -2.95 -4.28 -2.43
CA ALA A 115 -2.88 -5.67 -2.01
C ALA A 115 -3.52 -6.62 -3.03
N LEU A 116 -4.69 -6.23 -3.58
CA LEU A 116 -5.36 -6.99 -4.62
C LEU A 116 -4.51 -7.06 -5.90
N LEU A 117 -3.91 -5.94 -6.32
CA LEU A 117 -3.03 -5.91 -7.48
C LEU A 117 -1.78 -6.78 -7.32
N PHE A 118 -1.12 -6.74 -6.16
CA PHE A 118 0.00 -7.65 -5.87
C PHE A 118 -0.44 -9.11 -5.83
N PHE A 119 -1.63 -9.41 -5.30
CA PHE A 119 -2.17 -10.77 -5.28
C PHE A 119 -2.47 -11.30 -6.70
N LEU A 120 -3.06 -10.46 -7.56
CA LEU A 120 -3.32 -10.81 -8.95
C LEU A 120 -2.02 -11.03 -9.73
N ALA A 121 -1.05 -10.14 -9.56
CA ALA A 121 0.26 -10.27 -10.19
C ALA A 121 0.97 -11.57 -9.76
N ALA A 122 0.92 -11.90 -8.47
CA ALA A 122 1.50 -13.14 -7.94
C ALA A 122 0.81 -14.39 -8.48
N ARG A 123 -0.53 -14.34 -8.65
CA ARG A 123 -1.29 -15.45 -9.24
C ARG A 123 -0.94 -15.62 -10.72
N MET A 124 -0.79 -14.52 -11.46
CA MET A 124 -0.37 -14.54 -12.87
C MET A 124 1.05 -15.09 -13.03
N GLN A 125 1.98 -14.68 -12.16
CA GLN A 125 3.34 -15.21 -12.17
C GLN A 125 3.34 -16.74 -12.03
N ARG A 126 2.59 -17.29 -11.06
CA ARG A 126 2.49 -18.75 -10.89
C ARG A 126 1.93 -19.46 -12.13
N ILE A 127 0.92 -18.89 -12.79
CA ILE A 127 0.34 -19.47 -14.01
C ILE A 127 1.37 -19.49 -15.14
N CYS A 128 2.16 -18.43 -15.28
CA CYS A 128 3.23 -18.34 -16.27
C CYS A 128 4.39 -19.30 -15.95
N GLU A 129 4.77 -19.47 -14.69
CA GLU A 129 5.83 -20.41 -14.27
C GLU A 129 5.46 -21.88 -14.49
N LEU A 130 4.17 -22.25 -14.39
CA LEU A 130 3.69 -23.62 -14.67
C LEU A 130 3.70 -23.99 -16.17
N LYS A 131 4.02 -23.04 -17.05
CA LYS A 131 4.10 -23.26 -18.50
C LYS A 131 5.50 -23.75 -18.94
N ASP A 132 6.53 -23.41 -18.18
CA ASP A 132 7.93 -23.79 -18.44
C ASP A 132 8.26 -25.16 -17.81
#